data_AF-A0A7V6LAV7-F1
#
_entry.id   AF-A0A7V6LAV7-F1
#
_cell.length_a   1.000
_cell.length_b   1.000
_cell.length_c   1.000
_cell.angle_alpha   90.00
_cell.angle_beta   90.00
_cell.angle_gamma   90.00
#
_symmetry.space_group_name_H-M   'P 1'
#
loop_
_entity.id
_entity.type
_entity.pdbx_description
1 polymer ?
#
loop_
_entity_poly.entity_id
_entity_poly.type
_entity_poly.pdbx_seq_one_letter_code
_entity_poly.pdbx_strand_id
1 'polypeptide(L)'
;MLIVSNNPMVEAAFGDSCVFIDGRALDVLIYVRDMLHKGHKLLSHPLAGSVKPYESPIRSVCVSKDKGAYDMQSILLMENAIDRYKTLPQRNFIENHNEDFQLIDLSLIQSAVESRFQDRDYLTTQSGGAMYET
;
A
#
# COMPACT_ATOMS: atom_id res chain seq x y z
N MET A 1 0.48 7.18 8.78
CA MET A 1 0.34 6.12 7.76
C MET A 1 1.46 5.10 8.01
N LEU A 2 1.27 3.86 7.58
CA LEU A 2 2.31 2.85 7.50
C LEU A 2 2.32 2.29 6.07
N ILE A 3 3.47 1.81 5.60
CA ILE A 3 3.66 1.17 4.30
C ILE A 3 4.17 -0.24 4.58
N VAL A 4 3.45 -1.27 4.16
CA VAL A 4 3.92 -2.65 4.24
C VAL A 4 4.55 -3.00 2.89
N SER A 5 5.80 -3.46 2.89
CA SER A 5 6.56 -3.61 1.65
C SER A 5 7.63 -4.70 1.75
N ASN A 6 7.92 -5.37 0.64
CA ASN A 6 9.15 -6.17 0.48
C ASN A 6 10.18 -5.48 -0.43
N ASN A 7 9.99 -4.18 -0.69
CA ASN A 7 10.85 -3.38 -1.56
C ASN A 7 11.89 -2.63 -0.72
N PRO A 8 13.19 -2.95 -0.83
CA PRO A 8 14.24 -2.26 -0.07
C PRO A 8 14.34 -0.77 -0.43
N MET A 9 13.97 -0.35 -1.65
CA MET A 9 13.95 1.07 -2.02
C MET A 9 12.84 1.83 -1.27
N VAL A 10 11.71 1.18 -0.99
CA VAL A 10 10.62 1.76 -0.18
C VAL A 10 11.03 1.81 1.29
N GLU A 11 11.66 0.78 1.82
CA GLU A 11 12.22 0.82 3.17
C GLU A 11 13.22 1.97 3.33
N ALA A 12 14.17 2.11 2.40
CA ALA A 12 15.15 3.20 2.41
C ALA A 12 14.50 4.59 2.31
N ALA A 13 13.42 4.74 1.52
CA ALA A 13 12.74 6.01 1.31
C ALA A 13 11.84 6.43 2.49
N PHE A 14 11.21 5.48 3.19
CA PHE A 14 10.19 5.76 4.20
C PHE A 14 10.59 5.40 5.64
N GLY A 15 11.71 4.70 5.84
CA GLY A 15 12.29 4.41 7.15
C GLY A 15 11.29 3.81 8.13
N ASP A 16 11.13 4.45 9.29
CA ASP A 16 10.22 4.01 10.37
C ASP A 16 8.73 3.91 9.98
N SER A 17 8.34 4.50 8.84
CA SER A 17 6.98 4.36 8.31
C SER A 17 6.80 3.08 7.48
N CYS A 18 7.89 2.37 7.16
CA CYS A 18 7.87 1.11 6.44
C CYS A 18 7.89 -0.08 7.42
N VAL A 19 7.01 -1.04 7.17
CA VAL A 19 7.07 -2.38 7.75
C VAL A 19 7.61 -3.29 6.66
N PHE A 20 8.90 -3.61 6.74
CA PHE A 20 9.57 -4.46 5.78
C PHE A 20 9.20 -5.94 5.99
N ILE A 21 8.90 -6.61 4.89
CA ILE A 21 8.56 -8.04 4.83
C ILE A 21 9.63 -8.74 4.00
N ASP A 22 10.43 -9.57 4.65
CA ASP A 22 11.36 -10.48 3.97
C ASP A 22 10.57 -11.65 3.38
N GLY A 23 10.13 -11.49 2.14
CA GLY A 23 9.25 -12.44 1.47
C GLY A 23 8.80 -11.95 0.10
N ARG A 24 7.81 -12.65 -0.46
CA ARG A 24 7.22 -12.32 -1.77
C ARG A 24 6.08 -11.33 -1.61
N ALA A 25 5.62 -10.77 -2.73
CA ALA A 25 4.42 -9.94 -2.79
C ALA A 25 3.19 -10.53 -2.06
N LEU A 26 3.00 -11.86 -2.10
CA LEU A 26 1.90 -12.52 -1.37
C LEU A 26 2.01 -12.36 0.15
N ASP A 27 3.23 -12.42 0.70
CA ASP A 27 3.48 -12.31 2.13
C ASP A 27 3.17 -10.89 2.63
N VAL A 28 3.46 -9.88 1.80
CA VAL A 28 3.02 -8.48 2.01
C VAL A 28 1.50 -8.39 2.09
N LEU A 29 0.76 -8.97 1.13
CA LEU A 29 -0.71 -8.91 1.12
C LEU A 29 -1.33 -9.62 2.33
N ILE A 30 -0.78 -10.77 2.73
CA ILE A 30 -1.24 -11.51 3.92
C ILE A 30 -1.03 -10.65 5.17
N TYR A 31 0.14 -10.03 5.33
CA TYR A 31 0.42 -9.17 6.47
C TYR A 31 -0.54 -7.97 6.51
N VAL A 32 -0.80 -7.34 5.37
CA VAL A 32 -1.76 -6.23 5.28
C VAL A 32 -3.15 -6.67 5.69
N ARG A 33 -3.65 -7.82 5.20
CA ARG A 33 -4.96 -8.35 5.61
C ARG A 33 -5.04 -8.51 7.13
N ASP A 34 -3.99 -9.07 7.76
CA ASP A 34 -3.96 -9.25 9.21
C ASP A 34 -3.98 -7.92 9.96
N MET A 35 -3.41 -6.85 9.39
CA MET A 35 -3.57 -5.49 9.91
C MET A 35 -5.00 -4.97 9.75
N LEU A 36 -5.65 -5.20 8.62
CA LEU A 36 -7.06 -4.80 8.42
C LEU A 36 -7.98 -5.49 9.43
N HIS A 37 -7.75 -6.78 9.70
CA HIS A 37 -8.44 -7.52 10.79
C HIS A 37 -8.11 -7.00 12.19
N LYS A 38 -7.10 -6.15 12.36
CA LYS A 38 -6.80 -5.47 13.63
C LYS A 38 -7.37 -4.03 13.68
N GLY A 39 -8.19 -3.65 12.70
CA GLY A 39 -8.84 -2.34 12.61
C GLY A 39 -8.04 -1.27 11.87
N HIS A 40 -6.94 -1.63 11.19
CA HIS A 40 -6.28 -0.70 10.26
C HIS A 40 -7.14 -0.50 9.01
N LYS A 41 -7.00 0.65 8.35
CA LYS A 41 -7.69 0.99 7.10
C LYS A 41 -6.75 0.90 5.92
N LEU A 42 -7.25 0.39 4.80
CA LEU A 42 -6.50 0.34 3.55
C LEU A 42 -6.44 1.74 2.92
N LEU A 43 -5.24 2.20 2.57
CA LEU A 43 -5.02 3.54 2.04
C LEU A 43 -4.61 3.54 0.57
N SER A 44 -4.02 2.46 0.06
CA SER A 44 -3.77 2.28 -1.38
C SER A 44 -4.39 0.97 -1.88
N HIS A 45 -4.67 0.88 -3.17
CA HIS A 45 -5.23 -0.34 -3.75
C HIS A 45 -4.16 -1.46 -3.74
N PRO A 46 -4.47 -2.70 -3.31
CA PRO A 46 -3.49 -3.79 -3.17
C PRO A 46 -2.91 -4.24 -4.52
N LEU A 47 -3.66 -4.01 -5.59
CA LEU A 47 -3.25 -4.26 -6.98
C LEU A 47 -2.90 -2.96 -7.71
N ALA A 48 -2.35 -1.96 -7.01
CA ALA A 48 -1.94 -0.70 -7.64
C ALA A 48 -0.90 -0.93 -8.74
N GLY A 49 -0.98 -0.10 -9.78
CA GLY A 49 -0.14 -0.19 -10.98
C GLY A 49 -0.71 -1.10 -12.07
N SER A 50 -0.20 -0.93 -13.29
CA SER A 50 -0.60 -1.75 -14.46
C SER A 50 0.16 -3.09 -14.55
N VAL A 51 1.14 -3.30 -13.66
CA VAL A 51 1.93 -4.54 -13.56
C VAL A 51 1.07 -5.61 -12.88
N LYS A 52 0.82 -6.71 -13.59
CA LYS A 52 -0.10 -7.73 -13.11
C LYS A 52 0.50 -8.48 -11.91
N PRO A 53 -0.35 -9.08 -11.05
CA PRO A 53 0.07 -9.83 -9.85
C PRO A 53 1.16 -10.90 -10.07
N TYR A 54 1.28 -11.45 -11.28
CA TYR A 54 2.25 -12.48 -11.65
C TYR A 54 3.51 -11.93 -12.34
N GLU A 55 3.58 -10.61 -12.53
CA GLU A 55 4.62 -9.95 -13.31
C GLU A 55 5.68 -9.26 -12.44
N SER A 56 5.50 -9.16 -11.10
CA SER A 56 6.48 -8.56 -10.19
C SER A 56 6.59 -9.34 -8.87
N PRO A 57 7.81 -9.62 -8.37
CA PRO A 57 8.02 -10.16 -7.02
C PRO A 57 7.86 -9.08 -5.93
N ILE A 58 7.83 -7.80 -6.32
CA ILE A 58 7.81 -6.64 -5.43
C ILE A 58 6.39 -6.09 -5.28
N ARG A 59 6.04 -5.73 -4.04
CA ARG A 59 4.77 -5.09 -3.70
C ARG A 59 4.89 -4.22 -2.47
N SER A 60 4.23 -3.06 -2.53
CA SER A 60 3.98 -2.19 -1.38
C SER A 60 2.50 -1.82 -1.23
N VAL A 61 2.03 -1.65 0.00
CA VAL A 61 0.66 -1.22 0.30
C VAL A 61 0.64 -0.24 1.47
N CYS A 62 -0.09 0.87 1.32
CA CYS A 62 -0.28 1.86 2.36
C CYS A 62 -1.49 1.49 3.24
N VAL A 63 -1.34 1.61 4.56
CA VAL A 63 -2.40 1.42 5.56
C VAL A 63 -2.38 2.54 6.61
N SER A 64 -3.49 2.72 7.32
CA SER A 64 -3.55 3.68 8.43
C SER A 64 -2.61 3.25 9.56
N LYS A 65 -2.01 4.23 10.24
CA LYS A 65 -1.25 3.96 11.48
C LYS A 65 -2.22 3.67 12.63
N ASP A 66 -3.25 4.50 12.72
CA ASP A 66 -4.29 4.37 13.73
C ASP A 66 -5.29 3.29 13.37
N LYS A 67 -5.82 2.64 14.40
CA LYS A 67 -6.88 1.63 14.28
C LYS A 67 -8.23 2.31 14.47
N GLY A 68 -9.27 1.78 13.83
CA GLY A 68 -10.63 2.25 13.98
C GLY A 68 -11.64 1.12 13.81
N ALA A 69 -12.86 1.48 13.39
CA ALA A 69 -13.88 0.51 13.04
C ALA A 69 -13.41 -0.38 11.88
N TYR A 70 -13.87 -1.64 11.91
CA TYR A 70 -13.61 -2.59 10.83
C TYR A 70 -14.14 -2.07 9.50
N ASP A 71 -13.30 -2.17 8.48
CA ASP A 71 -13.66 -1.89 7.10
C ASP A 71 -13.74 -3.21 6.32
N MET A 72 -14.95 -3.79 6.30
CA MET A 72 -15.21 -5.05 5.61
C MET A 72 -14.94 -4.96 4.11
N GLN A 73 -15.11 -3.79 3.50
CA GLN A 73 -14.86 -3.62 2.07
C GLN A 73 -13.35 -3.68 1.78
N SER A 74 -12.53 -3.03 2.61
CA SER A 74 -11.08 -3.13 2.54
C SER A 74 -10.57 -4.57 2.72
N ILE A 75 -11.14 -5.30 3.69
CA ILE A 75 -10.80 -6.71 3.94
C ILE A 75 -11.13 -7.56 2.72
N LEU A 76 -12.35 -7.46 2.20
CA LEU A 76 -12.78 -8.21 1.02
C LEU A 76 -11.91 -7.90 -0.20
N LEU A 77 -11.54 -6.63 -0.39
CA LEU A 77 -10.66 -6.22 -1.46
C LEU A 77 -9.27 -6.87 -1.35
N MET A 78 -8.72 -6.95 -0.14
CA MET A 78 -7.44 -7.61 0.13
C MET A 78 -7.51 -9.12 -0.09
N GLU A 79 -8.57 -9.79 0.37
CA GLU A 79 -8.76 -11.23 0.15
C GLU A 79 -8.86 -11.56 -1.34
N ASN A 80 -9.63 -10.77 -2.11
CA ASN A 80 -9.71 -10.92 -3.57
C ASN A 80 -8.35 -10.72 -4.25
N ALA A 81 -7.50 -9.83 -3.73
CA ALA A 81 -6.14 -9.65 -4.24
C ALA A 81 -5.28 -10.89 -3.93
N ILE A 82 -5.32 -11.39 -2.70
CA ILE A 82 -4.62 -12.61 -2.27
C ILE A 82 -5.01 -13.80 -3.16
N ASP A 83 -6.30 -14.00 -3.42
CA ASP A 83 -6.78 -15.11 -4.24
C ASP A 83 -6.29 -15.00 -5.70
N ARG A 84 -6.19 -13.79 -6.25
CA ARG A 84 -5.56 -13.58 -7.56
C ARG A 84 -4.09 -13.97 -7.55
N TYR A 85 -3.33 -13.65 -6.50
CA TYR A 85 -1.93 -14.05 -6.39
C TYR A 85 -1.75 -15.57 -6.24
N LYS A 86 -2.68 -16.26 -5.57
CA LYS A 86 -2.64 -17.72 -5.40
C LYS A 86 -2.99 -18.50 -6.66
N THR A 87 -3.88 -17.96 -7.49
CA THR A 87 -4.42 -18.64 -8.68
C THR A 87 -3.55 -18.50 -9.92
N LEU A 88 -2.63 -17.53 -9.94
CA LEU A 88 -1.76 -17.28 -11.08
C LEU A 88 -0.43 -18.04 -10.94
N PRO A 89 0.10 -18.59 -12.05
CA PRO A 89 1.39 -19.28 -12.02
C PRO A 89 2.48 -18.30 -11.60
N GLN A 90 3.23 -18.66 -10.56
CA GLN A 90 4.37 -17.85 -10.14
C GLN A 90 5.48 -18.01 -11.16
N ARG A 91 5.90 -16.87 -11.73
CA ARG A 91 7.06 -16.84 -12.62
C ARG A 91 8.32 -16.92 -11.77
N ASN A 92 9.28 -17.75 -12.19
CA ASN A 92 10.63 -17.67 -11.64
C ASN A 92 11.23 -16.36 -12.16
N PHE A 93 11.29 -15.35 -11.29
CA PHE A 93 11.95 -14.09 -11.61
C PHE A 93 13.46 -14.34 -11.61
N ILE A 94 14.10 -14.07 -12.74
CA ILE A 94 15.56 -14.02 -12.82
C ILE A 94 15.98 -12.71 -12.13
N GLU A 95 16.95 -12.77 -11.21
CA GLU A 95 17.35 -11.66 -10.33
C GLU A 95 17.64 -10.34 -11.07
N ASN A 96 18.02 -10.40 -12.35
CA ASN A 96 18.42 -9.27 -13.18
C ASN A 96 17.33 -8.21 -13.48
N HIS A 97 16.06 -8.45 -13.14
CA HIS A 97 14.96 -7.47 -13.36
C HIS A 97 14.37 -6.90 -12.07
N ASN A 98 14.95 -7.20 -10.90
CA ASN A 98 14.37 -6.77 -9.62
C ASN A 98 14.37 -5.24 -9.43
N GLU A 99 15.37 -4.53 -9.93
CA GLU A 99 15.51 -3.08 -9.73
C GLU A 99 14.41 -2.28 -10.45
N ASP A 100 14.05 -2.65 -11.68
CA ASP A 100 12.95 -1.99 -12.41
C ASP A 100 11.62 -2.13 -11.67
N PHE A 101 11.34 -3.32 -11.14
CA PHE A 101 10.13 -3.54 -10.33
C PHE A 101 10.14 -2.73 -9.03
N GLN A 102 11.29 -2.63 -8.38
CA GLN A 102 11.45 -1.82 -7.18
C GLN A 102 11.23 -0.34 -7.46
N LEU A 103 11.75 0.18 -8.58
CA LEU A 103 11.59 1.57 -8.98
C LEU A 103 10.12 1.90 -9.32
N ILE A 104 9.46 1.03 -10.08
CA ILE A 104 8.03 1.20 -10.42
C ILE A 104 7.18 1.21 -9.16
N ASP A 105 7.37 0.24 -8.27
CA ASP A 105 6.61 0.13 -7.02
C ASP A 105 6.87 1.34 -6.10
N LEU A 106 8.12 1.79 -5.98
CA LEU A 106 8.46 3.01 -5.23
C LEU A 106 7.73 4.24 -5.78
N SER A 107 7.76 4.43 -7.11
CA SER A 107 7.09 5.56 -7.76
C SER A 107 5.59 5.58 -7.52
N LEU A 108 4.94 4.41 -7.57
CA LEU A 108 3.51 4.27 -7.26
C LEU A 108 3.20 4.64 -5.81
N ILE A 109 4.04 4.21 -4.86
CA ILE A 109 3.86 4.55 -3.46
C ILE A 109 4.08 6.04 -3.21
N GLN A 110 5.14 6.63 -3.74
CA GLN A 110 5.38 8.08 -3.63
C GLN A 110 4.17 8.87 -4.13
N SER A 111 3.64 8.53 -5.29
CA SER A 111 2.42 9.16 -5.84
C SER A 111 1.19 8.98 -4.94
N ALA A 112 1.00 7.79 -4.38
CA ALA A 112 -0.10 7.51 -3.45
C ALA A 112 0.03 8.27 -2.12
N VAL A 113 1.25 8.49 -1.66
CA VAL A 113 1.55 9.27 -0.45
C VAL A 113 1.33 10.77 -0.71
N GLU A 114 1.85 11.30 -1.81
CA GLU A 114 1.72 12.72 -2.17
C GLU A 114 0.27 13.17 -2.36
N SER A 115 -0.53 12.39 -3.11
CA SER A 115 -1.96 12.68 -3.30
C SER A 115 -2.72 12.78 -1.98
N ARG A 116 -2.34 11.99 -0.97
CA ARG A 116 -2.96 12.03 0.36
C ARG A 116 -2.56 13.21 1.22
N PHE A 117 -1.37 13.78 1.01
CA PHE A 117 -0.99 15.04 1.65
C PHE A 117 -1.80 16.20 1.07
N GLN A 118 -1.97 16.25 -0.25
CA GLN A 118 -2.79 17.26 -0.93
C GLN A 118 -4.25 17.21 -0.46
N ASP A 119 -4.83 16.02 -0.33
CA ASP A 119 -6.20 15.85 0.19
C ASP A 119 -6.35 16.40 1.63
N ARG A 120 -5.35 16.20 2.49
CA ARG A 120 -5.37 16.68 3.87
C ARG A 120 -5.26 18.20 3.96
N ASP A 121 -4.37 18.80 3.18
CA ASP A 121 -4.17 20.25 3.18
C ASP A 121 -5.40 20.99 2.65
N TYR A 122 -6.09 20.41 1.66
CA TYR A 122 -7.36 20.93 1.14
C TYR A 122 -8.47 20.92 2.21
N LEU A 123 -8.63 19.81 2.94
CA LEU A 123 -9.64 19.69 4.00
C LEU A 123 -9.38 20.66 5.15
N THR A 124 -8.11 20.87 5.51
CA THR A 124 -7.72 21.79 6.59
C THR A 124 -8.05 23.24 6.22
N THR A 125 -7.83 23.62 4.95
CA THR A 125 -8.11 24.97 4.43
C THR A 125 -9.61 25.28 4.34
N GLN A 126 -10.45 24.29 3.99
CA GLN A 126 -11.92 24.44 3.92
C GLN A 126 -12.57 24.49 5.32
N SER A 127 -12.04 23.77 6.30
CA SER A 127 -12.56 23.78 7.68
C SER A 127 -12.21 25.04 8.50
N GLY A 128 -11.26 25.85 8.04
CA GLY A 128 -10.84 27.11 8.70
C GLY A 128 -11.60 28.37 8.24
N GLY A 129 -12.52 28.24 7.27
CA GLY A 129 -13.16 29.40 6.61
C GLY A 129 -14.55 29.80 7.11
N ALA A 130 -15.10 29.15 8.14
CA ALA A 130 -16.44 29.47 8.67
C ALA A 130 -16.38 30.11 10.06
N MET A 131 -15.75 31.29 10.15
CA MET A 131 -15.94 32.25 11.25
C MET A 131 -15.97 33.66 10.63
N TYR A 132 -16.85 34.51 11.19
CA TYR A 132 -17.26 35.87 10.80
C TYR A 132 -18.35 35.94 9.69
N GLU A 133 -19.48 36.63 9.84
CA GLU A 133 -20.16 37.29 10.97
C GLU A 133 -21.54 37.77 10.48
N THR A 134 -22.53 37.77 11.40
CA THR A 134 -23.87 38.43 11.39
C THR A 134 -24.90 38.09 10.32
#